data_AF-A0A4R5BTL9-F1
#
_entry.id   AF-A0A4R5BTL9-F1
#
_cell.length_a   1.000
_cell.length_b   1.000
_cell.length_c   1.000
_cell.angle_alpha   90.00
_cell.angle_beta   90.00
_cell.angle_gamma   90.00
#
_symmetry.space_group_name_H-M   'P 1'
#
loop_
_entity.id
_entity.type
_entity.pdbx_description
1 polymer ?
#
loop_
_entity_poly.entity_id
_entity_poly.type
_entity_poly.pdbx_seq_one_letter_code
_entity_poly.pdbx_strand_id
1 'polypeptide(L)'
;MLDTLRPVVEGLVATFGPNCEIVLHDYRRPDASVVAIAGTVTSRRVGGAMSEIGLDLLAQGDTAEDKLNYITRTADGRTIKSSTILLRDDTDHVFGALCVNLDITELRLAVKSMRDLIGEPEPAAMPTTLFSDDIQDVLVAIIGQEEERLGRPLAHDTRQGRLEVIKALDSRGIFQMPRAANVVAEHLGVSRATVYADLNTVRGVRAG
;
A
#
# COMPACT_ATOMS: atom_id res chain seq x y z
N MET A 1 -21.87 7.41 6.30
CA MET A 1 -21.52 6.18 5.56
C MET A 1 -20.43 5.38 6.24
N LEU A 2 -19.23 5.94 6.49
CA LEU A 2 -18.15 5.22 7.19
C LEU A 2 -18.55 4.74 8.59
N ASP A 3 -19.24 5.57 9.38
CA ASP A 3 -19.66 5.16 10.73
C ASP A 3 -20.65 3.99 10.72
N THR A 4 -21.45 3.86 9.67
CA THR A 4 -22.39 2.75 9.46
C THR A 4 -21.66 1.41 9.23
N LEU A 5 -20.41 1.46 8.77
CA LEU A 5 -19.58 0.27 8.54
C LEU A 5 -18.84 -0.19 9.80
N ARG A 6 -18.77 0.62 10.88
CA ARG A 6 -18.07 0.22 12.11
C ARG A 6 -18.58 -1.09 12.72
N PRO A 7 -19.90 -1.34 12.85
CA PRO A 7 -20.38 -2.62 13.35
C PRO A 7 -20.04 -3.80 12.42
N VAL A 8 -19.91 -3.56 11.11
CA VAL A 8 -19.51 -4.57 10.13
C VAL A 8 -18.05 -4.98 10.36
N VAL A 9 -17.17 -4.01 10.63
CA VAL A 9 -15.76 -4.24 10.95
C VAL A 9 -15.62 -5.21 12.14
N GLU A 10 -16.35 -4.94 13.22
CA GLU A 10 -16.33 -5.80 14.42
C GLU A 10 -16.99 -7.16 14.18
N GLY A 11 -18.15 -7.20 13.52
CA GLY A 11 -18.90 -8.42 13.27
C GLY A 11 -18.17 -9.43 12.38
N LEU A 12 -17.43 -8.95 11.37
CA LEU A 12 -16.62 -9.81 10.50
C LEU A 12 -15.45 -10.45 11.27
N VAL A 13 -14.74 -9.69 12.12
CA VAL A 13 -13.67 -10.26 12.96
C VAL A 13 -14.23 -11.26 13.96
N ALA A 14 -15.37 -10.97 14.58
CA ALA A 14 -16.05 -11.92 15.47
C ALA A 14 -16.42 -13.22 14.76
N THR A 15 -16.71 -13.16 13.45
CA THR A 15 -17.04 -14.33 12.62
C THR A 15 -15.82 -15.15 12.23
N PHE A 16 -14.76 -14.50 11.75
CA PHE A 16 -13.56 -15.18 11.24
C PHE A 16 -12.53 -15.51 12.33
N GLY A 17 -12.64 -14.91 13.51
CA GLY A 17 -11.78 -15.16 14.65
C GLY A 17 -10.43 -14.45 14.60
N PRO A 18 -9.45 -14.90 15.40
CA PRO A 18 -8.25 -14.12 15.74
C PRO A 18 -7.28 -13.90 14.57
N ASN A 19 -7.37 -14.71 13.51
CA ASN A 19 -6.53 -14.59 12.32
C ASN A 19 -7.11 -13.58 11.31
N CYS A 20 -8.18 -12.88 11.66
CA CYS A 20 -8.82 -11.89 10.81
C CYS A 20 -8.61 -10.49 11.37
N GLU A 21 -8.35 -9.56 10.47
CA GLU A 21 -8.40 -8.12 10.72
C GLU A 21 -9.20 -7.45 9.62
N ILE A 22 -10.04 -6.52 10.03
CA ILE A 22 -10.81 -5.68 9.12
C ILE A 22 -10.40 -4.23 9.34
N VAL A 23 -10.07 -3.51 8.27
CA VAL A 23 -9.61 -2.13 8.32
C VAL A 23 -10.48 -1.26 7.44
N LEU A 24 -11.07 -0.21 8.00
CA LEU A 24 -11.84 0.78 7.28
C LEU A 24 -10.98 2.02 7.04
N HIS A 25 -10.86 2.40 5.78
CA HIS A 25 -10.06 3.53 5.34
C HIS A 25 -10.91 4.70 4.84
N ASP A 26 -10.49 5.91 5.18
CA ASP A 26 -10.94 7.18 4.59
C ASP A 26 -9.81 7.76 3.73
N TYR A 27 -9.98 7.73 2.41
CA TYR A 27 -8.95 8.12 1.46
C TYR A 27 -8.77 9.63 1.35
N ARG A 28 -9.70 10.42 1.91
CA ARG A 28 -9.59 11.88 1.97
C ARG A 28 -8.51 12.35 2.95
N ARG A 29 -7.99 11.44 3.79
CA ARG A 29 -6.90 11.68 4.77
C ARG A 29 -5.86 10.57 4.68
N PRO A 30 -5.04 10.49 3.62
CA PRO A 30 -4.17 9.35 3.37
C PRO A 30 -3.10 9.11 4.46
N ASP A 31 -2.70 10.15 5.17
CA ASP A 31 -1.76 10.11 6.30
C ASP A 31 -2.39 9.63 7.62
N ALA A 32 -3.72 9.64 7.71
CA ALA A 32 -4.49 9.13 8.85
C ALA A 32 -5.74 8.36 8.36
N SER A 33 -5.50 7.46 7.40
CA SER A 33 -6.56 6.84 6.62
C SER A 33 -7.36 5.84 7.45
N VAL A 34 -6.76 5.16 8.42
CA VAL A 34 -7.47 4.14 9.22
C VAL A 34 -8.47 4.82 10.16
N VAL A 35 -9.76 4.68 9.88
CA VAL A 35 -10.84 5.28 10.69
C VAL A 35 -11.54 4.28 11.61
N ALA A 36 -11.43 2.99 11.29
CA ALA A 36 -11.83 1.88 12.17
C ALA A 36 -10.97 0.65 11.86
N ILE A 37 -10.70 -0.13 12.89
CA ILE A 37 -9.97 -1.40 12.76
C ILE A 37 -10.43 -2.36 13.85
N ALA A 38 -10.60 -3.63 13.48
CA ALA A 38 -10.76 -4.73 14.43
C ALA A 38 -9.80 -5.85 14.03
N GLY A 39 -9.25 -6.56 15.01
CA GLY A 39 -8.19 -7.56 14.80
C GLY A 39 -6.77 -6.95 14.91
N THR A 40 -5.76 -7.81 14.79
CA THR A 40 -4.35 -7.46 15.08
C THR A 40 -3.37 -8.02 14.06
N VAL A 41 -3.82 -8.33 12.85
CA VAL A 41 -3.02 -9.01 11.83
C VAL A 41 -1.92 -8.11 11.27
N THR A 42 -2.17 -6.84 11.01
CA THR A 42 -1.19 -5.94 10.37
C THR A 42 -0.53 -4.98 11.35
N SER A 43 -0.83 -5.09 12.65
CA SER A 43 -0.36 -4.20 13.72
C SER A 43 -0.76 -2.73 13.57
N ARG A 44 -1.66 -2.42 12.62
CA ARG A 44 -2.15 -1.07 12.35
C ARG A 44 -3.09 -0.57 13.44
N ARG A 45 -3.27 0.75 13.49
CA ARG A 45 -4.13 1.42 14.49
C ARG A 45 -5.01 2.49 13.84
N VAL A 46 -6.08 2.88 14.53
CA VAL A 46 -6.87 4.06 14.14
C VAL A 46 -5.96 5.29 14.10
N GLY A 47 -6.06 6.06 13.03
CA GLY A 47 -5.18 7.18 12.72
C GLY A 47 -3.90 6.79 11.97
N GLY A 48 -3.67 5.51 11.71
CA GLY A 48 -2.55 5.03 10.91
C GLY A 48 -2.65 5.41 9.42
N ALA A 49 -1.49 5.49 8.78
CA ALA A 49 -1.37 5.75 7.36
C ALA A 49 -1.95 4.65 6.46
N MET A 50 -2.14 4.98 5.20
CA MET A 50 -2.52 4.02 4.16
C MET A 50 -1.32 3.15 3.76
N SER A 51 -1.55 1.89 3.40
CA SER A 51 -0.51 0.99 2.89
C SER A 51 -0.17 1.26 1.41
N GLU A 52 0.95 0.72 0.93
CA GLU A 52 1.38 0.81 -0.47
C GLU A 52 0.26 0.46 -1.47
N ILE A 53 -0.51 -0.59 -1.17
CA ILE A 53 -1.63 -1.04 -2.02
C ILE A 53 -2.76 -0.01 -2.04
N GLY A 54 -3.08 0.58 -0.89
CA GLY A 54 -4.09 1.63 -0.86
C GLY A 54 -3.64 2.86 -1.64
N LEU A 55 -2.34 3.19 -1.58
CA LEU A 55 -1.77 4.32 -2.30
C LEU A 55 -1.81 4.13 -3.81
N ASP A 56 -1.49 2.92 -4.29
CA ASP A 56 -1.63 2.55 -5.70
C ASP A 56 -3.09 2.67 -6.19
N LEU A 57 -4.06 2.31 -5.34
CA LEU A 57 -5.49 2.45 -5.66
C LEU A 57 -5.94 3.91 -5.65
N LEU A 58 -5.48 4.69 -4.67
CA LEU A 58 -5.75 6.14 -4.62
C LEU A 58 -5.23 6.85 -5.88
N ALA A 59 -4.04 6.45 -6.36
CA ALA A 59 -3.42 7.00 -7.55
C ALA A 59 -4.27 6.84 -8.82
N GLN A 60 -5.00 5.72 -8.92
CA GLN A 60 -5.89 5.40 -10.03
C GLN A 60 -7.21 6.19 -9.98
N GLY A 61 -7.51 6.83 -8.85
CA GLY A 61 -8.73 7.63 -8.65
C GLY A 61 -10.00 6.80 -8.88
N ASP A 62 -11.00 7.41 -9.52
CA ASP A 62 -12.32 6.79 -9.70
C ASP A 62 -12.31 5.59 -10.66
N THR A 63 -11.23 5.42 -11.44
CA THR A 63 -11.04 4.26 -12.33
C THR A 63 -10.51 3.02 -11.62
N ALA A 64 -10.14 3.12 -10.34
CA ALA A 64 -9.61 2.01 -9.56
C ALA A 64 -10.64 0.87 -9.43
N GLU A 65 -10.19 -0.37 -9.55
CA GLU A 65 -11.03 -1.54 -9.30
C GLU A 65 -10.71 -2.18 -7.94
N ASP A 66 -11.67 -2.94 -7.41
CA ASP A 66 -11.45 -3.74 -6.20
C ASP A 66 -10.26 -4.69 -6.39
N LYS A 67 -9.40 -4.76 -5.38
CA LYS A 67 -8.29 -5.71 -5.36
C LYS A 67 -8.65 -6.88 -4.46
N LEU A 68 -9.15 -7.96 -5.06
CA LEU A 68 -9.68 -9.10 -4.30
C LEU A 68 -8.71 -10.28 -4.26
N ASN A 69 -8.74 -11.01 -3.14
CA ASN A 69 -8.11 -12.33 -2.97
C ASN A 69 -6.61 -12.38 -3.29
N TYR A 70 -5.87 -11.31 -3.00
CA TYR A 70 -4.42 -11.26 -3.23
C TYR A 70 -3.65 -11.72 -1.98
N ILE A 71 -2.38 -12.10 -2.15
CA ILE A 71 -1.52 -12.53 -1.04
C ILE A 71 -0.31 -11.62 -0.97
N THR A 72 0.00 -11.19 0.25
CA THR A 72 1.18 -10.38 0.58
C THR A 72 1.95 -11.02 1.73
N ARG A 73 3.22 -10.66 1.85
CA ARG A 73 4.02 -10.95 3.04
C ARG A 73 4.29 -9.66 3.81
N THR A 74 4.09 -9.67 5.12
CA THR A 74 4.49 -8.58 6.03
C THR A 74 6.00 -8.60 6.25
N ALA A 75 6.57 -7.49 6.74
CA ALA A 75 8.00 -7.41 7.04
C ALA A 75 8.46 -8.44 8.11
N ASP A 76 7.58 -8.81 9.04
CA ASP A 76 7.83 -9.86 10.04
C ASP A 76 7.64 -11.29 9.52
N GLY A 77 7.34 -11.46 8.22
CA GLY A 77 7.33 -12.75 7.54
C GLY A 77 5.97 -13.46 7.48
N ARG A 78 4.92 -12.91 8.11
CA ARG A 78 3.56 -13.47 8.03
C ARG A 78 3.00 -13.39 6.62
N THR A 79 2.25 -14.42 6.23
CA THR A 79 1.56 -14.48 4.93
C THR A 79 0.12 -14.05 5.11
N ILE A 80 -0.22 -12.91 4.54
CA ILE A 80 -1.53 -12.30 4.67
C ILE A 80 -2.28 -12.41 3.35
N LYS A 81 -3.48 -12.97 3.41
CA LYS A 81 -4.42 -13.01 2.29
C LYS A 81 -5.41 -11.87 2.48
N SER A 82 -5.51 -10.99 1.49
CA SER A 82 -6.25 -9.74 1.62
C SER A 82 -7.23 -9.49 0.50
N SER A 83 -8.20 -8.64 0.77
CA SER A 83 -9.08 -8.00 -0.22
C SER A 83 -9.29 -6.55 0.16
N THR A 84 -9.14 -5.63 -0.79
CA THR A 84 -9.41 -4.21 -0.65
C THR A 84 -10.62 -3.87 -1.51
N ILE A 85 -11.73 -3.55 -0.85
CA ILE A 85 -13.02 -3.24 -1.49
C ILE A 85 -13.20 -1.73 -1.44
N LEU A 86 -13.31 -1.08 -2.59
CA LEU A 86 -13.42 0.36 -2.69
C LEU A 86 -14.81 0.83 -2.26
N LEU A 87 -14.85 1.95 -1.54
CA LEU A 87 -16.08 2.62 -1.15
C LEU A 87 -16.29 3.84 -2.04
N ARG A 88 -17.46 3.88 -2.67
CA ARG A 88 -17.86 4.92 -3.62
C ARG A 88 -19.09 5.66 -3.14
N ASP A 89 -19.18 6.95 -3.46
CA ASP A 89 -20.38 7.74 -3.22
C ASP A 89 -21.40 7.60 -4.37
N ASP A 90 -22.48 8.37 -4.31
CA ASP A 90 -23.55 8.38 -5.31
C ASP A 90 -23.13 8.96 -6.67
N THR A 91 -21.95 9.58 -6.75
CA THR A 91 -21.33 10.08 -7.98
C THR A 91 -20.27 9.13 -8.54
N ASP A 92 -20.14 7.93 -7.97
CA ASP A 92 -19.12 6.92 -8.28
C ASP A 92 -17.69 7.32 -7.83
N HIS A 93 -17.55 8.37 -7.01
CA HIS A 93 -16.25 8.84 -6.55
C HIS A 93 -15.69 7.95 -5.43
N VAL A 94 -14.44 7.49 -5.59
CA VAL A 94 -13.75 6.66 -4.60
C VAL A 94 -13.31 7.53 -3.43
N PHE A 95 -13.87 7.29 -2.24
CA PHE A 95 -13.56 8.08 -1.05
C PHE A 95 -12.98 7.24 0.11
N GLY A 96 -12.90 5.92 -0.03
CA GLY A 96 -12.38 5.04 1.01
C GLY A 96 -12.29 3.58 0.58
N ALA A 97 -11.97 2.71 1.52
CA ALA A 97 -11.93 1.26 1.29
C ALA A 97 -12.22 0.45 2.55
N LEU A 98 -12.80 -0.73 2.39
CA LEU A 98 -12.89 -1.77 3.41
C LEU A 98 -11.89 -2.89 3.07
N CYS A 99 -10.93 -3.11 3.95
CA CYS A 99 -9.91 -4.14 3.78
C CYS A 99 -10.22 -5.34 4.67
N VAL A 100 -10.20 -6.54 4.09
CA VAL A 100 -10.25 -7.82 4.80
C VAL A 100 -8.84 -8.41 4.75
N ASN A 101 -8.24 -8.71 5.90
CA ASN A 101 -6.90 -9.29 6.01
C ASN A 101 -6.97 -10.57 6.83
N LEU A 102 -6.50 -11.69 6.26
CA LEU A 102 -6.43 -12.98 6.93
C LEU A 102 -4.97 -13.42 7.05
N ASP A 103 -4.50 -13.68 8.27
CA ASP A 103 -3.24 -14.39 8.50
C ASP A 103 -3.44 -15.87 8.13
N ILE A 104 -2.81 -16.28 7.04
CA ILE A 104 -2.86 -17.65 6.53
C ILE A 104 -1.52 -18.37 6.70
N THR A 105 -0.62 -17.87 7.55
CA THR A 105 0.73 -18.41 7.75
C THR A 105 0.69 -19.89 8.15
N GLU A 106 -0.07 -20.23 9.18
CA GLU A 106 -0.22 -21.62 9.66
C GLU A 106 -0.92 -22.52 8.64
N LEU A 107 -1.92 -21.98 7.93
CA LEU A 107 -2.62 -22.70 6.85
C LEU A 107 -1.66 -23.04 5.69
N ARG A 108 -0.75 -22.12 5.34
CA ARG A 108 0.28 -22.36 4.31
C ARG A 108 1.26 -23.43 4.77
N LEU A 109 1.67 -23.42 6.04
CA LEU A 109 2.56 -24.44 6.59
C LEU A 109 1.92 -25.84 6.53
N ALA A 110 0.65 -25.95 6.93
CA ALA A 110 -0.11 -27.20 6.83
C ALA A 110 -0.22 -27.70 5.38
N VAL A 111 -0.53 -26.81 4.43
CA VAL A 111 -0.56 -27.14 2.99
C VAL A 111 0.80 -27.58 2.49
N LYS A 112 1.89 -26.92 2.91
CA LYS A 112 3.25 -27.31 2.56
C LYS A 112 3.56 -28.73 3.05
N SER A 113 3.26 -29.04 4.32
CA SER A 113 3.47 -30.38 4.86
C SER A 113 2.70 -31.45 4.08
N MET A 114 1.48 -31.14 3.64
CA MET A 114 0.71 -32.05 2.78
C MET A 114 1.36 -32.21 1.40
N ARG A 115 1.81 -31.12 0.76
CA ARG A 115 2.52 -31.17 -0.55
C ARG A 115 3.78 -32.01 -0.47
N ASP A 116 4.59 -31.81 0.57
CA ASP A 116 5.82 -32.56 0.80
C ASP A 116 5.52 -34.07 0.92
N LEU A 117 4.42 -34.43 1.58
CA LEU A 117 4.01 -35.84 1.75
C LEU A 117 3.54 -36.50 0.44
N ILE A 118 2.87 -35.73 -0.43
CA ILE A 118 2.35 -36.25 -1.72
C ILE A 118 3.30 -36.03 -2.89
N GLY A 119 4.48 -35.42 -2.67
CA GLY A 119 5.50 -35.18 -3.68
C GLY A 119 5.18 -34.03 -4.65
N GLU A 120 4.42 -33.02 -4.22
CA GLU A 120 4.11 -31.85 -5.04
C GLU A 120 5.12 -30.71 -4.84
N PRO A 121 5.51 -29.99 -5.92
CA PRO A 121 6.44 -28.88 -5.84
C PRO A 121 5.83 -27.63 -5.18
N GLU A 122 6.69 -26.75 -4.65
CA GLU A 122 6.31 -25.47 -4.06
C GLU A 122 5.97 -24.42 -5.16
N PRO A 123 4.91 -23.61 -4.99
CA PRO A 123 4.60 -22.51 -5.90
C PRO A 123 5.62 -21.35 -5.81
N ALA A 124 5.61 -20.48 -6.82
CA ALA A 124 6.51 -19.32 -6.93
C ALA A 124 6.39 -18.31 -5.76
N ALA A 125 7.43 -17.51 -5.56
CA ALA A 125 7.53 -16.52 -4.50
C ALA A 125 6.42 -15.44 -4.58
N MET A 126 5.99 -14.96 -3.41
CA MET A 126 4.89 -13.99 -3.26
C MET A 126 5.43 -12.57 -3.09
N PRO A 127 4.71 -11.53 -3.55
CA PRO A 127 5.08 -10.15 -3.31
C PRO A 127 5.02 -9.78 -1.82
N THR A 128 5.98 -8.98 -1.37
CA THR A 128 6.03 -8.41 -0.02
C THR A 128 5.30 -7.06 0.00
N THR A 129 4.63 -6.73 1.10
CA THR A 129 4.00 -5.42 1.29
C THR A 129 4.24 -4.95 2.72
N LEU A 130 4.67 -3.70 2.86
CA LEU A 130 4.80 -3.09 4.18
C LEU A 130 3.44 -2.57 4.65
N PHE A 131 3.07 -2.98 5.87
CA PHE A 131 2.01 -2.32 6.63
C PHE A 131 2.68 -1.51 7.73
N SER A 132 2.56 -0.18 7.68
CA SER A 132 3.02 0.74 8.73
C SER A 132 1.92 1.76 9.02
N ASP A 133 1.91 2.24 10.27
CA ASP A 133 1.08 3.38 10.68
C ASP A 133 1.74 4.72 10.30
N ASP A 134 3.04 4.74 9.94
CA ASP A 134 3.75 5.94 9.49
C ASP A 134 3.87 5.99 7.96
N ILE A 135 3.41 7.09 7.38
CA ILE A 135 3.51 7.34 5.94
C ILE A 135 4.97 7.45 5.48
N GLN A 136 5.90 7.90 6.32
CA GLN A 136 7.32 7.97 5.98
C GLN A 136 7.89 6.57 5.73
N ASP A 137 7.58 5.60 6.60
CA ASP A 137 8.01 4.20 6.44
C ASP A 137 7.47 3.60 5.14
N VAL A 138 6.19 3.85 4.84
CA VAL A 138 5.55 3.40 3.61
C VAL A 138 6.24 4.00 2.38
N LEU A 139 6.54 5.30 2.41
CA LEU A 139 7.24 5.97 1.31
C LEU A 139 8.66 5.42 1.11
N VAL A 140 9.41 5.21 2.18
CA VAL A 140 10.76 4.63 2.13
C VAL A 140 10.72 3.21 1.56
N ALA A 141 9.73 2.40 1.94
CA ALA A 141 9.57 1.05 1.41
C ALA A 141 9.25 1.04 -0.09
N ILE A 142 8.34 1.92 -0.56
CA ILE A 142 8.03 2.01 -2.00
C ILE A 142 9.25 2.47 -2.80
N ILE A 143 10.01 3.45 -2.27
CA ILE A 143 11.26 3.91 -2.87
C ILE A 143 12.25 2.74 -2.99
N GLY A 144 12.43 1.93 -1.94
CA GLY A 144 13.29 0.74 -1.97
C GLY A 144 12.85 -0.31 -2.99
N GLN A 145 11.55 -0.57 -3.12
CA GLN A 145 11.02 -1.49 -4.14
C GLN A 145 11.31 -1.00 -5.56
N GLU A 146 11.23 0.31 -5.80
CA GLU A 146 11.59 0.89 -7.11
C GLU A 146 13.10 0.78 -7.39
N GLU A 147 13.96 0.91 -6.37
CA GLU A 147 15.41 0.66 -6.51
C GLU A 147 15.70 -0.77 -6.96
N GLU A 148 15.06 -1.74 -6.30
CA GLU A 148 15.19 -3.15 -6.65
C GLU A 148 14.69 -3.42 -8.07
N ARG A 149 13.52 -2.86 -8.44
CA ARG A 149 12.93 -3.03 -9.78
C ARG A 149 13.79 -2.42 -10.88
N LEU A 150 14.42 -1.28 -10.62
CA LEU A 150 15.34 -0.61 -11.55
C LEU A 150 16.75 -1.20 -11.52
N GLY A 151 17.06 -2.05 -10.55
CA GLY A 151 18.38 -2.68 -10.37
C GLY A 151 19.48 -1.69 -9.98
N ARG A 152 19.14 -0.52 -9.42
CA ARG A 152 20.11 0.51 -9.00
C ARG A 152 19.51 1.45 -7.93
N PRO A 153 20.33 2.00 -7.01
CA PRO A 153 19.86 3.01 -6.06
C PRO A 153 19.36 4.28 -6.77
N LEU A 154 18.28 4.90 -6.26
CA LEU A 154 17.74 6.17 -6.79
C LEU A 154 18.67 7.34 -6.48
N ALA A 155 19.54 7.19 -5.47
CA ALA A 155 20.46 8.20 -4.98
C ALA A 155 21.65 8.54 -5.92
N HIS A 156 21.80 7.89 -7.08
CA HIS A 156 22.93 8.11 -8.00
C HIS A 156 22.57 8.92 -9.26
N ASP A 157 22.39 10.22 -9.04
CA ASP A 157 23.00 11.42 -9.67
C ASP A 157 23.24 11.54 -11.19
N THR A 158 22.30 11.10 -12.02
CA THR A 158 22.08 11.78 -13.31
C THR A 158 20.71 12.42 -13.33
N ARG A 159 20.58 13.62 -13.90
CA ARG A 159 19.26 14.28 -14.08
C ARG A 159 18.28 13.33 -14.79
N GLN A 160 18.77 12.56 -15.75
CA GLN A 160 17.98 11.56 -16.47
C GLN A 160 17.51 10.42 -15.57
N GLY A 161 18.40 9.82 -14.77
CA GLY A 161 18.03 8.79 -13.79
C GLY A 161 17.00 9.32 -12.80
N ARG A 162 17.20 10.52 -12.24
CA ARG A 162 16.26 11.13 -11.31
C ARG A 162 14.87 11.38 -11.92
N LEU A 163 14.80 11.77 -13.19
CA LEU A 163 13.52 11.90 -13.91
C LEU A 163 12.82 10.54 -14.08
N GLU A 164 13.57 9.46 -14.35
CA GLU A 164 13.00 8.10 -14.42
C GLU A 164 12.43 7.67 -13.06
N VAL A 165 13.13 7.97 -11.97
CA VAL A 165 12.66 7.73 -10.60
C VAL A 165 11.39 8.52 -10.31
N ILE A 166 11.42 9.84 -10.51
CA ILE A 166 10.26 10.70 -10.25
C ILE A 166 9.06 10.28 -11.10
N LYS A 167 9.29 9.83 -12.34
CA LYS A 167 8.22 9.28 -13.17
C LYS A 167 7.63 7.99 -12.62
N ALA A 168 8.47 7.06 -12.16
CA ALA A 168 8.00 5.83 -11.54
C ALA A 168 7.17 6.12 -10.28
N LEU A 169 7.68 6.98 -9.38
CA LEU A 169 6.99 7.40 -8.17
C LEU A 169 5.66 8.13 -8.48
N ASP A 170 5.64 9.02 -9.48
CA ASP A 170 4.42 9.73 -9.88
C ASP A 170 3.36 8.80 -10.46
N SER A 171 3.77 7.79 -11.24
CA SER A 171 2.83 6.78 -11.77
C SER A 171 2.18 5.92 -10.69
N ARG A 172 2.81 5.80 -9.51
CA ARG A 172 2.25 5.17 -8.30
C ARG A 172 1.50 6.15 -7.40
N GLY A 173 1.29 7.39 -7.86
CA GLY A 173 0.58 8.43 -7.11
C GLY A 173 1.29 8.93 -5.86
N ILE A 174 2.59 8.64 -5.69
CA ILE A 174 3.39 9.05 -4.52
C ILE A 174 3.25 10.55 -4.24
N PHE A 175 3.28 11.38 -5.27
CA PHE A 175 3.19 12.83 -5.13
C PHE A 175 1.78 13.38 -4.88
N GLN A 176 0.75 12.53 -4.84
CA GLN A 176 -0.58 12.93 -4.35
C GLN A 176 -0.64 13.01 -2.82
N MET A 177 0.38 12.46 -2.14
CA MET A 177 0.40 12.39 -0.67
C MET A 177 1.00 13.65 -0.04
N PRO A 178 0.45 14.09 1.10
CA PRO A 178 1.06 15.13 1.91
C PRO A 178 2.49 14.75 2.30
N ARG A 179 3.44 15.68 2.14
CA ARG A 179 4.86 15.53 2.52
C ARG A 179 5.69 14.53 1.70
N ALA A 180 5.13 13.82 0.71
CA ALA A 180 5.91 12.90 -0.13
C ALA A 180 7.11 13.57 -0.81
N ALA A 181 6.93 14.81 -1.30
CA ALA A 181 8.03 15.57 -1.89
C ALA A 181 9.18 15.85 -0.90
N ASN A 182 8.93 15.93 0.41
CA ASN A 182 9.99 16.09 1.42
C ASN A 182 10.80 14.78 1.54
N VAL A 183 10.12 13.65 1.71
CA VAL A 183 10.76 12.33 1.91
C VAL A 183 11.57 11.94 0.67
N VAL A 184 11.00 12.15 -0.52
CA VAL A 184 11.70 11.90 -1.78
C VAL A 184 12.90 12.83 -1.95
N ALA A 185 12.80 14.10 -1.56
CA ALA A 185 13.91 15.04 -1.63
C ALA A 185 15.08 14.62 -0.72
N GLU A 186 14.77 14.21 0.52
CA GLU A 186 15.75 13.72 1.49
C GLU A 186 16.43 12.44 1.00
N HIS A 187 15.66 11.45 0.53
CA HIS A 187 16.20 10.19 0.02
C HIS A 187 17.07 10.36 -1.23
N LEU A 188 16.70 11.29 -2.12
CA LEU A 188 17.45 11.59 -3.34
C LEU A 188 18.61 12.58 -3.13
N GLY A 189 18.77 13.14 -1.92
CA GLY A 189 19.80 14.14 -1.62
C GLY A 189 19.63 15.45 -2.40
N VAL A 190 18.41 15.83 -2.79
CA VAL A 190 18.13 17.05 -3.56
C VAL A 190 17.20 18.00 -2.81
N SER A 191 17.08 19.24 -3.29
CA SER A 191 16.12 20.18 -2.73
C SER A 191 14.68 19.80 -3.09
N ARG A 192 13.73 20.20 -2.26
CA ARG A 192 12.30 20.03 -2.56
C ARG A 192 11.87 20.75 -3.85
N ALA A 193 12.49 21.89 -4.15
CA ALA A 193 12.26 22.61 -5.39
C ALA A 193 12.71 21.79 -6.61
N THR A 194 13.82 21.05 -6.50
CA THR A 194 14.32 20.15 -7.54
C THR A 194 13.30 19.03 -7.84
N VAL A 195 12.73 18.42 -6.80
CA VAL A 195 11.69 17.38 -6.95
C VAL A 195 10.48 17.91 -7.71
N TYR A 196 9.97 19.10 -7.36
CA TYR A 196 8.83 19.69 -8.09
C TYR A 196 9.18 20.08 -9.52
N ALA A 197 10.38 20.61 -9.78
CA ALA A 197 10.81 20.94 -11.14
C ALA A 197 10.88 19.70 -12.05
N ASP A 198 11.41 18.61 -11.52
CA ASP A 198 11.50 17.34 -12.23
C ASP A 198 10.12 16.67 -12.37
N LEU A 199 9.25 16.78 -11.36
CA LEU A 199 7.85 16.31 -11.43
C LEU A 199 7.07 17.05 -12.52
N ASN A 200 7.20 18.37 -12.61
CA ASN A 200 6.60 19.16 -13.68
C ASN A 200 7.14 18.76 -15.06
N THR A 201 8.45 18.49 -15.14
CA THR A 201 9.09 18.00 -16.37
C THR A 201 8.48 16.66 -16.79
N VAL A 202 8.31 15.72 -15.84
CA VAL A 202 7.72 14.39 -16.06
C VAL A 202 6.25 14.49 -16.50
N ARG A 203 5.47 15.36 -15.87
CA ARG A 203 4.06 15.59 -16.20
C ARG A 203 3.85 16.39 -17.48
N GLY A 204 4.91 16.89 -18.11
CA GLY A 204 4.83 17.72 -19.32
C GLY A 204 4.29 19.13 -19.07
N VAL A 205 4.28 19.59 -17.81
CA VAL A 205 3.84 20.94 -17.45
C VAL A 205 4.98 21.90 -17.74
N ARG A 206 4.86 22.71 -18.79
CA ARG A 206 5.81 23.80 -19.05
C ARG A 206 5.69 24.82 -17.92
N ALA A 207 6.83 25.17 -17.30
CA ALA A 207 6.91 26.34 -16.43
C ALA A 207 6.54 27.58 -17.26
N GLY A 208 5.43 28.23 -16.90
CA GLY A 208 5.05 29.55 -17.41
C GLY A 208 5.91 30.64 -16.79
#